data_AF-A0A2M8AY17-F1
#
_entry.id   AF-A0A2M8AY17-F1
#
_cell.length_a   1.000
_cell.length_b   1.000
_cell.length_c   1.000
_cell.angle_alpha   90.00
_cell.angle_beta   90.00
_cell.angle_gamma   90.00
#
_symmetry.space_group_name_H-M   'P 1'
#
loop_
_entity.id
_entity.type
_entity.pdbx_description
1 polymer ?
#
loop_
_entity_poly.entity_id
_entity_poly.type
_entity_poly.pdbx_seq_one_letter_code
_entity_poly.pdbx_strand_id
1 'polypeptide(L)' 'LTRAAERLSLSGRAIGKACRVARTIADLAGDGRAGLPHVAEALQYRLSGFG' A
#
# COMPACT_ATOMS: atom_id res chain seq x y z
N LEU A 1 -11.21 -6.03 0.30
CA LEU A 1 -9.88 -5.89 -0.35
C LEU A 1 -9.94 -6.18 -1.84
N THR A 2 -10.55 -7.28 -2.28
CA THR A 2 -10.62 -7.72 -3.69
C THR A 2 -11.22 -6.68 -4.65
N ARG A 3 -12.30 -6.00 -4.27
CA ARG A 3 -12.96 -4.97 -5.11
C ARG A 3 -12.11 -3.70 -5.37
N ALA A 4 -11.19 -3.35 -4.47
CA ALA A 4 -10.30 -2.21 -4.67
C ALA A 4 -9.13 -2.57 -5.62
N ALA A 5 -8.70 -3.82 -5.61
CA ALA A 5 -7.65 -4.33 -6.50
C ALA A 5 -8.10 -4.38 -7.97
N GLU A 6 -9.37 -4.72 -8.24
CA GLU A 6 -9.95 -4.74 -9.59
C GLU A 6 -10.04 -3.34 -10.21
N ARG A 7 -10.38 -2.30 -9.42
CA ARG A 7 -10.46 -0.91 -9.91
C ARG A 7 -9.11 -0.26 -10.21
N LEU A 8 -8.01 -0.81 -9.69
CA LEU A 8 -6.66 -0.26 -9.82
C LEU A 8 -5.75 -1.12 -10.70
N SER A 9 -6.27 -2.18 -11.35
CA SER A 9 -5.49 -3.17 -12.12
C SER A 9 -4.28 -3.72 -11.34
N LEU A 10 -4.39 -3.82 -10.01
CA LEU A 10 -3.29 -4.26 -9.16
C LEU A 10 -3.24 -5.78 -9.16
N SER A 11 -2.30 -6.35 -9.91
CA SER A 11 -1.96 -7.77 -9.79
C SER A 11 -1.68 -8.18 -8.33
N GLY A 12 -1.80 -9.48 -8.00
CA GLY A 12 -1.47 -9.97 -6.65
C GLY A 12 -0.05 -9.56 -6.19
N ARG A 13 0.91 -9.44 -7.12
CA ARG A 13 2.26 -8.91 -6.86
C ARG A 13 2.24 -7.43 -6.48
N ALA A 14 1.44 -6.64 -7.16
CA ALA A 14 1.24 -5.22 -6.91
C ALA A 14 0.67 -4.96 -5.50
N ILE A 15 -0.27 -5.80 -5.06
CA ILE A 15 -0.80 -5.78 -3.68
C ILE A 15 0.30 -6.15 -2.68
N GLY A 16 1.05 -7.21 -2.94
CA GLY A 16 2.17 -7.63 -2.07
C GLY A 16 3.22 -6.54 -1.87
N LYS A 17 3.58 -5.80 -2.94
CA LYS A 17 4.49 -4.66 -2.85
C LYS A 17 3.90 -3.53 -2.01
N ALA A 18 2.62 -3.18 -2.20
CA ALA A 18 1.95 -2.15 -1.41
C ALA A 18 1.90 -2.51 0.09
N CYS A 19 1.63 -3.78 0.43
CA CYS A 19 1.67 -4.25 1.81
C CYS A 19 3.06 -4.13 2.45
N ARG A 20 4.13 -4.38 1.67
CA ARG A 20 5.51 -4.22 2.17
C ARG A 20 5.82 -2.75 2.46
N VAL A 21 5.47 -1.85 1.55
CA VAL A 21 5.66 -0.40 1.73
C VAL A 21 4.85 0.10 2.93
N ALA A 22 3.59 -0.31 3.06
CA ALA A 22 2.75 0.06 4.20
C ALA A 22 3.34 -0.41 5.53
N ARG A 23 4.02 -1.56 5.56
CA ARG A 23 4.73 -2.02 6.76
C ARG A 23 5.93 -1.13 7.08
N THR A 24 6.73 -0.77 6.09
CA THR A 24 7.83 0.18 6.28
C THR A 24 7.34 1.54 6.78
N ILE A 25 6.25 2.07 6.25
CA ILE A 25 5.67 3.34 6.74
C ILE A 25 5.25 3.21 8.20
N ALA A 26 4.58 2.12 8.57
CA ALA A 26 4.21 1.87 9.96
C ALA A 26 5.44 1.77 10.88
N ASP A 27 6.47 1.05 10.44
CA ASP A 27 7.72 0.92 11.19
C ASP A 27 8.40 2.28 11.41
N LEU A 28 8.39 3.15 10.39
CA LEU A 28 8.92 4.52 10.47
C LEU A 28 8.08 5.44 11.37
N ALA A 29 6.77 5.23 11.41
CA ALA A 29 5.86 5.94 12.31
C ALA A 29 5.96 5.46 13.77
N GLY A 30 6.70 4.37 14.03
CA GLY A 30 6.77 3.72 15.34
C GLY A 30 5.52 2.89 15.69
N ASP A 31 4.67 2.62 14.70
CA ASP A 31 3.44 1.86 14.89
C ASP A 31 3.71 0.35 14.81
N GLY A 32 3.27 -0.38 15.83
CA GLY A 32 3.51 -1.83 15.92
C GLY A 32 2.82 -2.67 14.84
N ARG A 33 1.88 -2.10 14.08
CA ARG A 33 1.21 -2.76 12.95
C ARG A 33 0.82 -1.77 11.85
N ALA A 34 0.94 -2.22 10.60
CA ALA A 34 0.37 -1.53 9.46
C ALA A 34 -1.16 -1.46 9.55
N GLY A 35 -1.71 -0.27 9.36
CA GLY A 35 -3.13 0.04 9.44
C GLY A 35 -3.61 0.78 8.18
N LEU A 36 -4.87 1.20 8.19
CA LEU A 36 -5.49 1.89 7.05
C LEU A 36 -4.69 3.12 6.56
N PRO A 37 -4.15 4.00 7.43
CA PRO A 37 -3.37 5.16 7.01
C PRO A 37 -2.11 4.77 6.23
N HIS A 38 -1.35 3.80 6.74
CA HIS A 38 -0.11 3.32 6.11
C HIS A 38 -0.37 2.69 4.74
N VAL A 39 -1.48 1.95 4.60
CA VAL A 39 -1.88 1.35 3.32
C VAL A 39 -2.29 2.42 2.31
N ALA A 40 -3.04 3.43 2.75
CA ALA A 40 -3.45 4.53 1.89
C ALA A 40 -2.23 5.32 1.36
N GLU A 41 -1.25 5.58 2.20
CA GLU A 41 -0.01 6.25 1.82
C GLU A 41 0.85 5.40 0.87
N ALA A 42 1.00 4.09 1.16
CA ALA A 42 1.69 3.16 0.28
C ALA A 42 1.07 3.07 -1.13
N LEU A 43 -0.26 3.15 -1.22
CA LEU A 43 -0.98 3.19 -2.50
C LEU A 43 -0.76 4.52 -3.22
N GLN A 44 -0.76 5.64 -2.50
CA GLN A 44 -0.47 6.96 -3.08
C GLN A 44 0.94 7.04 -3.67
N TYR A 45 1.97 6.54 -2.96
CA TYR A 45 3.33 6.48 -3.50
C TYR A 45 3.42 5.69 -4.82
N ARG A 46 2.56 4.68 -4.98
CA ARG A 46 2.49 3.93 -6.24
C ARG A 46 1.80 4.69 -7.36
N LEU A 47 0.75 5.44 -7.07
CA LEU A 47 0.01 6.21 -8.08
C LEU A 47 0.82 7.43 -8.54
N SER A 48 1.53 8.08 -7.63
CA SER A 48 2.42 9.22 -7.94
C SER A 48 3.68 8.81 -8.71
N GLY A 49 4.03 7.51 -8.73
CA GLY A 49 5.13 6.96 -9.52
C GLY A 49 4.75 6.53 -10.95
N PHE A 50 3.51 6.78 -11.39
CA PHE A 50 3.05 6.62 -12.78
C PHE A 50 2.96 7.99 -13.48
N GLY A 51 4.05 8.76 -13.43
CA GLY A 51 4.31 9.88 -14.33
C GLY A 51 5.29 9.45 -15.40
#